data_AF-A0A966Z8U9-F1
#
_entry.id   AF-A0A966Z8U9-F1
#
_cell.length_a   1.000
_cell.length_b   1.000
_cell.length_c   1.000
_cell.angle_alpha   90.00
_cell.angle_beta   90.00
_cell.angle_gamma   90.00
#
_symmetry.space_group_name_H-M   'P 1'
#
loop_
_entity.id
_entity.type
_entity.pdbx_description
1 polymer ?
#
loop_
_entity_poly.entity_id
_entity_poly.type
_entity_poly.pdbx_seq_one_letter_code
_entity_poly.pdbx_strand_id
1 'polypeptide(L)'
;MADVHARPPNSILAMRSGFANGRYELRHATILDLIRTAWDVPAAKVWGGPSWLEVDRFDVVGMAPAETRRETLRIMLREVLAERFGLEVQLAARDLSAYGIVPDKKHLLKVSEEQQDSGCRLKGAGAATPRTNPGEFVEVSCTHVSMEQFAAQLPGLRGAAGYVFGYPIVDRTGLQSNWAFNLRWTMQASRMQHPTEGSLPD
;
A
#
# COMPACT_ATOMS: atom_id res chain seq x y z
N MET A 1 -21.39 5.65 -23.57
CA MET A 1 -21.86 4.40 -22.95
C MET A 1 -20.72 3.38 -23.00
N ALA A 2 -20.26 2.89 -21.85
CA ALA A 2 -19.23 1.86 -21.80
C ALA A 2 -19.86 0.47 -21.93
N ASP A 3 -19.07 -0.48 -22.40
CA ASP A 3 -19.44 -1.87 -22.55
C ASP A 3 -18.80 -2.69 -21.42
N VAL A 4 -19.58 -3.59 -20.81
CA VAL A 4 -19.19 -4.34 -19.60
C VAL A 4 -19.53 -5.80 -19.79
N HIS A 5 -18.51 -6.65 -19.73
CA HIS A 5 -18.63 -8.08 -19.95
C HIS A 5 -18.08 -8.87 -18.76
N ALA A 6 -18.89 -9.79 -18.21
CA ALA A 6 -18.41 -10.76 -17.23
C ALA A 6 -17.41 -11.73 -17.88
N ARG A 7 -16.38 -12.10 -17.13
CA ARG A 7 -15.33 -13.01 -17.59
C ARG A 7 -15.37 -14.31 -16.78
N PRO A 8 -15.21 -15.48 -17.43
CA PRO A 8 -15.05 -16.72 -16.71
C PRO A 8 -13.74 -16.73 -15.90
N PRO A 9 -13.68 -17.52 -14.81
CA PRO A 9 -12.47 -17.69 -14.02
C PRO A 9 -11.29 -18.08 -14.91
N ASN A 10 -10.15 -17.41 -14.74
CA ASN A 10 -8.92 -17.71 -15.46
C ASN A 10 -7.70 -17.46 -14.57
N SER A 11 -6.54 -17.95 -15.00
CA SER A 11 -5.28 -17.84 -14.26
C SER A 11 -4.64 -16.45 -14.31
N ILE A 12 -5.21 -15.49 -15.05
CA ILE A 12 -4.70 -14.11 -15.12
C ILE A 12 -5.26 -13.34 -13.93
N LEU A 13 -4.42 -13.20 -12.91
CA LEU A 13 -4.80 -12.57 -11.65
C LEU A 13 -4.74 -11.03 -11.71
N ALA A 14 -3.92 -10.47 -12.60
CA ALA A 14 -3.70 -9.04 -12.70
C ALA A 14 -4.66 -8.38 -13.70
N MET A 15 -5.31 -7.30 -13.25
CA MET A 15 -6.02 -6.37 -14.14
C MET A 15 -5.03 -5.78 -15.15
N ARG A 16 -5.46 -5.66 -16.41
CA ARG A 16 -4.75 -4.87 -17.43
C ARG A 16 -5.54 -3.61 -17.72
N SER A 17 -4.88 -2.46 -17.63
CA SER A 17 -5.49 -1.15 -17.94
C SER A 17 -4.74 -0.48 -19.09
N GLY A 18 -5.46 0.14 -20.01
CA GLY A 18 -4.86 0.92 -21.09
C GLY A 18 -5.80 2.02 -21.58
N PHE A 19 -5.22 3.16 -21.94
CA PHE A 19 -5.91 4.22 -22.66
C PHE A 19 -5.06 4.62 -23.85
N ALA A 20 -5.56 4.38 -25.07
CA ALA A 20 -4.86 4.70 -26.30
C ALA A 20 -5.87 4.94 -27.42
N ASN A 21 -5.58 5.91 -28.31
CA ASN A 21 -6.41 6.23 -29.47
C ASN A 21 -7.89 6.44 -29.12
N GLY A 22 -8.16 7.06 -27.97
CA GLY A 22 -9.52 7.31 -27.47
C GLY A 22 -10.27 6.08 -26.92
N ARG A 23 -9.61 4.92 -26.83
CA ARG A 23 -10.18 3.70 -26.28
C ARG A 23 -9.63 3.43 -24.88
N TYR A 24 -10.50 3.38 -23.90
CA TYR A 24 -10.18 3.03 -22.51
C TYR A 24 -10.60 1.60 -22.23
N GLU A 25 -9.64 0.76 -21.83
CA GLU A 25 -9.88 -0.64 -21.51
C GLU A 25 -9.37 -1.00 -20.11
N LEU A 26 -10.22 -1.70 -19.37
CA LEU A 26 -9.90 -2.38 -18.12
C LEU A 26 -10.29 -3.84 -18.30
N ARG A 27 -9.32 -4.73 -18.34
CA ARG A 27 -9.51 -6.16 -18.61
C ARG A 27 -9.16 -6.99 -17.39
N HIS A 28 -9.85 -8.10 -17.18
CA HIS A 28 -9.63 -8.99 -16.03
C HIS A 28 -9.78 -8.29 -14.68
N ALA A 29 -10.58 -7.22 -14.60
CA ALA A 29 -10.71 -6.40 -13.41
C ALA A 29 -11.77 -6.99 -12.48
N THR A 30 -11.45 -7.14 -11.20
CA THR A 30 -12.47 -7.32 -10.16
C THR A 30 -13.21 -6.01 -9.91
N ILE A 31 -14.39 -6.02 -9.26
CA ILE A 31 -15.01 -4.76 -8.86
C ILE A 31 -14.10 -3.99 -7.89
N LEU A 32 -13.36 -4.67 -7.01
CA LEU A 32 -12.33 -4.02 -6.19
C LEU A 32 -11.31 -3.25 -7.03
N ASP A 33 -10.84 -3.84 -8.13
CA ASP A 33 -9.89 -3.20 -9.04
C ASP A 33 -10.47 -1.95 -9.71
N LEU A 34 -11.73 -2.00 -10.12
CA LEU A 34 -12.42 -0.88 -10.74
C LEU A 34 -12.65 0.25 -9.72
N ILE A 35 -13.11 -0.07 -8.51
CA ILE A 35 -13.31 0.91 -7.42
C ILE A 35 -12.00 1.58 -7.06
N ARG A 36 -10.96 0.81 -6.74
CA ARG A 36 -9.68 1.37 -6.29
C ARG A 36 -9.05 2.27 -7.36
N THR A 37 -9.28 1.95 -8.64
CA THR A 37 -8.84 2.74 -9.80
C THR A 37 -9.66 4.02 -9.96
N ALA A 38 -10.98 3.94 -9.84
CA ALA A 38 -11.90 5.07 -9.96
C ALA A 38 -11.73 6.10 -8.83
N TRP A 39 -11.42 5.67 -7.61
CA TRP A 39 -11.19 6.55 -6.45
C TRP A 39 -9.71 6.83 -6.16
N ASP A 40 -8.78 6.22 -6.89
CA ASP A 40 -7.34 6.35 -6.70
C ASP A 40 -6.89 6.06 -5.26
N VAL A 41 -7.40 4.95 -4.71
CA VAL A 41 -7.09 4.50 -3.36
C VAL A 41 -6.45 3.11 -3.40
N PRO A 42 -5.64 2.73 -2.41
CA PRO A 42 -5.22 1.34 -2.24
C PRO A 42 -6.42 0.42 -2.01
N ALA A 43 -6.35 -0.83 -2.48
CA ALA A 43 -7.38 -1.84 -2.24
C ALA A 43 -7.71 -2.01 -0.75
N ALA A 44 -6.70 -1.92 0.11
CA ALA A 44 -6.85 -1.99 1.58
C ALA A 44 -7.67 -0.83 2.18
N LYS A 45 -8.00 0.21 1.41
CA LYS A 45 -8.90 1.31 1.80
C LYS A 45 -10.34 1.15 1.31
N VAL A 46 -10.67 0.00 0.73
CA VAL A 46 -12.03 -0.35 0.32
C VAL A 46 -12.53 -1.42 1.28
N TRP A 47 -13.70 -1.21 1.90
CA TRP A 47 -14.26 -2.13 2.86
C TRP A 47 -15.76 -2.35 2.61
N GLY A 48 -16.24 -3.52 2.99
CA GLY A 48 -17.64 -3.92 2.82
C GLY A 48 -17.93 -4.41 1.41
N GLY A 49 -19.21 -4.40 1.06
CA GLY A 49 -19.70 -4.93 -0.21
C GLY A 49 -19.87 -6.45 -0.22
N PRO A 50 -20.37 -7.00 -1.33
CA PRO A 50 -20.60 -8.44 -1.46
C PRO A 50 -19.29 -9.24 -1.56
N SER A 51 -19.32 -10.51 -1.15
CA SER A 51 -18.14 -11.40 -1.17
C SER A 51 -17.53 -11.63 -2.56
N TRP A 52 -18.31 -11.42 -3.62
CA TRP A 52 -17.87 -11.59 -5.00
C TRP A 52 -17.04 -10.41 -5.54
N LEU A 53 -16.95 -9.29 -4.80
CA LEU A 53 -16.28 -8.05 -5.22
C LEU A 53 -14.79 -8.24 -5.56
N GLU A 54 -14.14 -9.23 -4.95
CA GLU A 54 -12.73 -9.60 -5.17
C GLU A 54 -12.54 -10.85 -6.06
N VAL A 55 -13.64 -11.49 -6.46
CA VAL A 55 -13.62 -12.80 -7.13
C VAL A 55 -14.06 -12.67 -8.58
N ASP A 56 -15.21 -12.02 -8.79
CA ASP A 56 -15.82 -11.92 -10.11
C ASP A 56 -15.08 -10.87 -10.94
N ARG A 57 -14.80 -11.24 -12.19
CA ARG A 57 -13.99 -10.43 -13.10
C ARG A 57 -14.80 -9.92 -14.28
N PHE A 58 -14.48 -8.70 -14.68
CA PHE A 58 -15.15 -7.98 -15.74
C PHE A 58 -14.13 -7.36 -16.69
N ASP A 59 -14.55 -7.23 -17.93
CA ASP A 59 -13.94 -6.36 -18.90
C ASP A 59 -14.81 -5.12 -19.06
N VAL A 60 -14.22 -3.94 -18.88
CA VAL A 60 -14.85 -2.64 -19.12
C VAL A 60 -14.14 -1.98 -20.29
N VAL A 61 -14.90 -1.64 -21.33
CA VAL A 61 -14.40 -0.96 -22.53
C VAL A 61 -15.22 0.29 -22.77
N GLY A 62 -14.56 1.44 -22.82
CA GLY A 62 -15.19 2.73 -23.07
C GLY A 62 -14.46 3.52 -24.14
N MET A 63 -15.15 4.51 -24.69
CA MET A 63 -14.56 5.51 -25.58
C MET A 63 -14.54 6.87 -24.88
N ALA A 64 -13.44 7.60 -25.04
CA ALA A 64 -13.26 8.97 -24.59
C ALA A 64 -12.38 9.71 -25.62
N PRO A 65 -12.45 11.05 -25.72
CA PRO A 65 -11.50 11.80 -26.55
C PRO A 65 -10.05 11.41 -26.22
N ALA A 66 -9.18 11.22 -27.21
CA ALA A 66 -7.81 10.70 -26.97
C ALA A 66 -7.02 11.54 -25.96
N GLU A 67 -7.36 12.82 -25.83
CA GLU A 67 -6.68 13.80 -24.98
C GLU A 67 -7.26 13.85 -23.56
N THR A 68 -8.17 12.92 -23.24
CA THR A 68 -8.82 12.82 -21.93
C THR A 68 -7.80 12.53 -20.85
N ARG A 69 -7.78 13.37 -19.82
CA ARG A 69 -6.89 13.19 -18.68
C ARG A 69 -7.33 12.01 -17.83
N ARG A 70 -6.38 11.43 -17.10
CA ARG A 70 -6.62 10.25 -16.26
C ARG A 70 -7.68 10.52 -15.18
N GLU A 71 -7.73 11.72 -14.64
CA GLU A 71 -8.73 12.14 -13.64
C GLU A 71 -10.14 12.10 -14.22
N THR A 72 -10.31 12.52 -15.48
CA THR A 72 -11.59 12.45 -16.18
C THR A 72 -11.99 11.01 -16.48
N LEU A 73 -11.05 10.16 -16.91
CA LEU A 73 -11.31 8.72 -17.11
C LEU A 73 -11.80 8.05 -15.82
N ARG A 74 -11.25 8.45 -14.66
CA ARG A 74 -11.69 7.95 -13.35
C ARG A 74 -13.13 8.36 -13.05
N ILE A 75 -13.53 9.60 -13.36
CA ILE A 75 -14.92 10.07 -13.19
C ILE A 75 -15.87 9.26 -14.08
N MET A 76 -15.52 9.08 -15.36
CA MET A 76 -16.31 8.25 -16.29
C MET A 76 -16.44 6.81 -15.79
N LEU A 77 -15.38 6.25 -15.19
CA LEU A 77 -15.44 4.91 -14.60
C LEU A 77 -16.38 4.86 -13.39
N ARG A 78 -16.45 5.90 -12.56
CA ARG A 78 -17.43 5.98 -11.45
C ARG A 78 -18.86 5.95 -11.97
N GLU A 79 -19.15 6.67 -13.04
CA GLU A 79 -20.48 6.68 -13.67
C GLU A 79 -20.85 5.29 -14.19
N VAL A 80 -19.92 4.60 -14.87
CA VAL A 80 -20.14 3.22 -15.34
C VAL A 80 -20.41 2.27 -14.16
N LEU A 81 -19.68 2.42 -13.05
CA LEU A 81 -19.88 1.60 -11.86
C LEU A 81 -21.25 1.86 -11.21
N ALA A 82 -21.68 3.13 -11.13
CA ALA A 82 -22.99 3.49 -10.62
C ALA A 82 -24.12 2.95 -11.52
N GLU A 83 -24.01 3.14 -12.84
CA GLU A 83 -25.05 2.74 -13.80
C GLU A 83 -25.17 1.22 -13.98
N ARG A 84 -24.05 0.51 -14.03
CA ARG A 84 -24.04 -0.92 -14.43
C ARG A 84 -24.03 -1.87 -13.25
N PHE A 85 -23.49 -1.43 -12.12
CA PHE A 85 -23.39 -2.26 -10.92
C PHE A 85 -24.21 -1.70 -9.76
N GLY A 86 -24.89 -0.56 -9.92
CA GLY A 86 -25.64 0.09 -8.84
C GLY A 86 -24.73 0.49 -7.68
N LEU A 87 -23.45 0.80 -7.95
CA LEU A 87 -22.48 1.03 -6.90
C LEU A 87 -22.75 2.35 -6.18
N GLU A 88 -23.00 2.27 -4.87
CA GLU A 88 -23.04 3.40 -3.96
C GLU A 88 -21.79 3.40 -3.06
N VAL A 89 -21.07 4.52 -3.01
CA VAL A 89 -19.85 4.65 -2.20
C VAL A 89 -20.08 5.62 -1.05
N GLN A 90 -19.86 5.13 0.16
CA GLN A 90 -19.85 5.95 1.36
C GLN A 90 -18.40 6.23 1.80
N LEU A 91 -18.03 7.50 1.87
CA LEU A 91 -16.77 7.92 2.48
C LEU A 91 -16.95 7.96 3.99
N ALA A 92 -16.19 7.13 4.71
CA ALA A 92 -16.22 7.07 6.15
C ALA A 92 -14.80 7.03 6.72
N ALA A 93 -14.61 7.68 7.87
CA ALA A 93 -13.44 7.47 8.69
C ALA A 93 -13.59 6.16 9.45
N ARG A 94 -12.50 5.39 9.56
CA ARG A 94 -12.48 4.15 10.31
C ARG A 94 -11.20 4.07 11.13
N ASP A 95 -11.33 3.62 12.37
CA ASP A 95 -10.19 3.31 13.21
C ASP A 95 -9.52 2.04 12.69
N LEU A 96 -8.24 2.17 12.32
CA LEU A 96 -7.39 1.06 11.92
C LEU A 96 -6.37 0.82 13.02
N SER A 97 -6.10 -0.46 13.32
CA SER A 97 -4.95 -0.81 14.14
C SER A 97 -3.67 -0.34 13.47
N ALA A 98 -2.75 0.19 14.27
CA ALA A 98 -1.47 0.72 13.81
C ALA A 98 -0.39 0.43 14.84
N TYR A 99 0.86 0.32 14.40
CA TYR A 99 2.01 0.31 15.28
C TYR A 99 2.41 1.74 15.64
N GLY A 100 2.70 1.97 16.93
CA GLY A 100 3.21 3.24 17.41
C GLY A 100 4.73 3.20 17.57
N ILE A 101 5.44 4.18 17.02
CA ILE A 101 6.83 4.45 17.41
C ILE A 101 6.78 5.23 18.71
N VAL A 102 7.23 4.61 19.80
CA VAL A 102 7.20 5.19 21.14
C VAL A 102 8.62 5.46 21.62
N PRO A 103 8.83 6.47 22.50
CA PRO A 103 10.15 6.75 23.01
C PRO A 103 10.56 5.67 24.01
N ASP A 104 11.78 5.15 23.86
CA ASP A 104 12.41 4.34 24.91
C ASP A 104 13.28 5.23 25.81
N LYS A 105 13.26 4.96 27.11
CA LYS A 105 14.01 5.73 28.11
C LYS A 105 15.52 5.47 28.07
N LYS A 106 15.97 4.42 27.36
CA LYS A 106 17.38 4.00 27.35
C LYS A 106 18.19 4.59 26.21
N HIS A 107 17.56 5.03 25.13
CA HIS A 107 18.24 5.42 23.91
C HIS A 107 17.96 6.89 23.58
N LEU A 108 19.02 7.70 23.60
CA LEU A 108 18.96 9.10 23.22
C LEU A 108 19.26 9.25 21.73
N LEU A 109 18.36 9.90 21.01
CA LEU A 109 18.60 10.28 19.63
C LEU A 109 19.42 11.57 19.58
N LYS A 110 20.28 11.68 18.56
CA LYS A 110 21.03 12.91 18.30
C LYS A 110 20.29 13.72 17.26
N VAL A 111 20.07 14.99 17.56
CA VAL A 111 19.53 15.95 16.58
C VAL A 111 20.49 15.98 15.40
N SER A 112 19.94 15.84 14.21
CA SER A 112 20.70 15.97 12.97
C SER A 112 20.84 17.45 12.65
N GLU A 113 22.07 17.88 12.39
CA GLU A 113 22.29 19.16 11.72
C GLU A 113 21.69 19.13 10.31
N GLU A 114 21.48 20.32 9.74
CA GLU A 114 21.03 20.48 8.37
C GLU A 114 22.07 19.90 7.41
N GLN A 115 21.69 18.84 6.69
CA GLN A 115 22.57 18.14 5.77
C GLN A 115 21.89 18.05 4.41
N GLN A 116 22.71 18.11 3.35
CA GLN A 116 22.23 17.95 1.97
C GLN A 116 21.64 16.56 1.69
N ASP A 117 21.94 15.59 2.56
CA ASP A 117 21.49 14.20 2.42
C ASP A 117 20.46 13.84 3.49
N SER A 118 19.20 13.65 3.07
CA SER A 118 18.08 13.30 3.94
C SER A 118 17.46 11.96 3.56
N GLY A 119 17.01 11.21 4.57
CA GLY A 119 16.32 9.94 4.41
C GLY A 119 17.06 8.73 5.00
N CYS A 120 16.43 7.57 4.86
CA CYS A 120 16.94 6.29 5.37
C CYS A 120 17.52 5.43 4.24
N ARG A 121 18.77 4.98 4.40
CA ARG A 121 19.51 4.20 3.39
C ARG A 121 20.09 2.91 3.99
N LEU A 122 20.05 1.84 3.22
CA LEU A 122 20.72 0.58 3.56
C LEU A 122 22.25 0.81 3.58
N LYS A 123 22.91 0.48 4.69
CA LYS A 123 24.38 0.44 4.73
C LYS A 123 24.87 -0.85 4.10
N GLY A 124 25.91 -0.76 3.28
CA GLY A 124 26.54 -1.93 2.64
C GLY A 124 25.89 -2.41 1.34
N ALA A 125 25.15 -1.55 0.63
CA ALA A 125 24.66 -1.83 -0.72
C ALA A 125 25.79 -1.82 -1.76
N GLY A 126 26.76 -2.73 -1.62
CA GLY A 126 27.62 -3.18 -2.71
C GLY A 126 26.92 -4.31 -3.46
N ALA A 127 26.62 -4.09 -4.74
CA ALA A 127 26.22 -5.05 -5.78
C ALA A 127 25.44 -6.31 -5.35
N ALA A 128 24.16 -6.34 -5.74
CA ALA A 128 23.45 -7.52 -6.21
C ALA A 128 23.69 -8.84 -5.44
N THR A 129 23.07 -8.99 -4.27
CA THR A 129 22.61 -10.31 -3.85
C THR A 129 21.11 -10.27 -3.52
N PRO A 130 20.25 -10.88 -4.36
CA PRO A 130 18.81 -10.99 -4.11
C PRO A 130 18.49 -12.11 -3.09
N ARG A 131 19.49 -12.59 -2.35
CA ARG A 131 19.31 -13.70 -1.42
C ARG A 131 18.83 -13.16 -0.08
N THR A 132 17.58 -13.47 0.25
CA THR A 132 17.01 -13.31 1.59
C THR A 132 17.51 -14.48 2.44
N ASN A 133 18.74 -14.41 2.93
CA ASN A 133 19.24 -15.43 3.84
C ASN A 133 18.61 -15.19 5.23
N PRO A 134 17.88 -16.17 5.81
CA PRO A 134 17.39 -16.06 7.18
C PRO A 134 18.55 -15.80 8.14
N GLY A 135 18.43 -14.79 9.00
CA GLY A 135 19.47 -14.42 9.97
C GLY A 135 20.51 -13.41 9.47
N GLU A 136 20.46 -12.96 8.21
CA GLU A 136 21.24 -11.81 7.74
C GLU A 136 20.78 -10.53 8.45
N PHE A 137 21.72 -9.68 8.85
CA PHE A 137 21.40 -8.39 9.45
C PHE A 137 21.23 -7.32 8.37
N VAL A 138 20.16 -6.55 8.47
CA VAL A 138 19.99 -5.32 7.70
C VAL A 138 20.40 -4.16 8.59
N GLU A 139 21.28 -3.30 8.09
CA GLU A 139 21.63 -2.04 8.74
C GLU A 139 21.15 -0.86 7.90
N VAL A 140 20.47 0.10 8.54
CA VAL A 140 19.93 1.31 7.91
C VAL A 140 20.47 2.53 8.63
N SER A 141 20.99 3.47 7.85
CA SER A 141 21.39 4.80 8.31
C SER A 141 20.29 5.78 7.94
N CYS A 142 19.73 6.48 8.92
CA CYS A 142 18.81 7.59 8.69
C CYS A 142 19.51 8.90 9.05
N THR A 143 19.46 9.89 8.15
CA THR A 143 20.02 11.23 8.36
C THR A 143 18.96 12.28 8.10
N HIS A 144 18.90 13.30 8.96
CA HIS A 144 17.99 14.43 8.86
C HIS A 144 16.52 14.03 8.59
N VAL A 145 15.99 13.07 9.37
CA VAL A 145 14.59 12.60 9.24
C VAL A 145 13.76 12.91 10.47
N SER A 146 12.50 13.34 10.28
CA SER A 146 11.53 13.39 11.38
C SER A 146 11.02 11.97 11.70
N MET A 147 10.47 11.78 12.91
CA MET A 147 9.88 10.48 13.28
C MET A 147 8.63 10.15 12.44
N GLU A 148 7.87 11.16 12.01
CA GLU A 148 6.77 10.99 11.06
C GLU A 148 7.26 10.49 9.68
N GLN A 149 8.31 11.11 9.14
CA GLN A 149 8.91 10.67 7.87
C GLN A 149 9.46 9.25 7.98
N PHE A 150 10.11 8.94 9.09
CA PHE A 150 10.61 7.60 9.36
C PHE A 150 9.47 6.57 9.43
N ALA A 151 8.37 6.87 10.13
CA ALA A 151 7.20 6.00 10.19
C ALA A 151 6.61 5.71 8.81
N ALA A 152 6.58 6.69 7.92
CA ALA A 152 6.10 6.53 6.55
C ALA A 152 7.04 5.67 5.67
N GLN A 153 8.35 5.76 5.88
CA GLN A 153 9.36 5.04 5.08
C GLN A 153 9.58 3.60 5.55
N LEU A 154 9.44 3.34 6.85
CA LEU A 154 9.79 2.07 7.49
C LEU A 154 9.15 0.83 6.82
N PRO A 155 7.85 0.81 6.46
CA PRO A 155 7.26 -0.36 5.79
C PRO A 155 7.91 -0.71 4.43
N GLY A 156 8.52 0.28 3.76
CA GLY A 156 9.23 0.11 2.49
C GLY A 156 10.69 -0.33 2.64
N LEU A 157 11.26 -0.33 3.85
CA LEU A 157 12.64 -0.75 4.08
C LEU A 157 12.80 -2.27 4.00
N ARG A 158 13.94 -2.72 3.47
CA ARG A 158 14.24 -4.15 3.25
C ARG A 158 14.09 -4.94 4.56
N GLY A 159 13.18 -5.92 4.56
CA GLY A 159 12.97 -6.81 5.70
C GLY A 159 12.09 -6.24 6.83
N ALA A 160 11.78 -4.94 6.82
CA ALA A 160 10.95 -4.32 7.85
C ALA A 160 9.50 -4.86 7.84
N ALA A 161 8.98 -5.21 6.66
CA ALA A 161 7.64 -5.79 6.50
C ALA A 161 7.40 -7.06 7.34
N GLY A 162 8.46 -7.82 7.65
CA GLY A 162 8.37 -9.01 8.53
C GLY A 162 8.05 -8.68 9.99
N TYR A 163 8.22 -7.42 10.41
CA TYR A 163 7.98 -6.96 11.79
C TYR A 163 6.70 -6.14 11.93
N VAL A 164 6.31 -5.43 10.87
CA VAL A 164 5.18 -4.49 10.90
C VAL A 164 3.94 -5.02 10.18
N PHE A 165 4.03 -6.22 9.57
CA PHE A 165 2.91 -7.00 9.01
C PHE A 165 1.89 -6.22 8.17
N GLY A 166 2.33 -5.14 7.52
CA GLY A 166 1.48 -4.28 6.70
C GLY A 166 0.57 -3.31 7.47
N TYR A 167 0.67 -3.24 8.80
CA TYR A 167 -0.06 -2.23 9.58
C TYR A 167 0.57 -0.85 9.40
N PRO A 168 -0.24 0.24 9.36
CA PRO A 168 0.25 1.59 9.41
C PRO A 168 1.14 1.82 10.63
N ILE A 169 2.15 2.68 10.48
CA ILE A 169 3.06 3.07 11.55
C ILE A 169 2.84 4.54 11.83
N VAL A 170 2.69 4.89 13.11
CA VAL A 170 2.38 6.24 13.56
C VAL A 170 3.44 6.70 14.57
N ASP A 171 3.90 7.94 14.41
CA ASP A 171 4.77 8.57 15.39
C ASP A 171 3.99 8.89 16.69
N ARG A 172 4.45 8.33 17.80
CA ARG A 172 3.98 8.59 19.16
C ARG A 172 5.15 8.97 20.09
N THR A 173 6.27 9.41 19.51
CA THR A 173 7.48 9.79 20.25
C THR A 173 7.38 11.17 20.90
N GLY A 174 6.62 12.08 20.29
CA GLY A 174 6.56 13.49 20.70
C GLY A 174 7.81 14.30 20.33
N LEU A 175 8.70 13.76 19.49
CA LEU A 175 9.94 14.40 19.08
C LEU A 175 9.71 15.32 17.88
N GLN A 176 10.02 16.62 18.03
CA GLN A 176 9.73 17.65 17.01
C GLN A 176 10.95 18.09 16.18
N SER A 177 12.02 17.30 16.16
CA SER A 177 13.25 17.59 15.41
C SER A 177 13.54 16.54 14.35
N ASN A 178 14.55 16.79 13.53
CA ASN A 178 15.10 15.81 12.61
C ASN A 178 16.28 15.11 13.28
N TRP A 179 16.37 13.80 13.09
CA TRP A 179 17.30 12.95 13.84
C TRP A 179 18.21 12.18 12.90
N ALA A 180 19.41 11.88 13.40
CA ALA A 180 20.35 10.98 12.76
C ALA A 180 20.56 9.76 13.65
N PHE A 181 20.28 8.57 13.11
CA PHE A 181 20.38 7.32 13.85
C PHE A 181 20.59 6.12 12.92
N ASN A 182 21.11 5.04 13.50
CA ASN A 182 21.29 3.78 12.80
C ASN A 182 20.37 2.72 13.40
N LEU A 183 19.78 1.91 12.55
CA LEU A 183 18.97 0.78 12.93
C LEU A 183 19.58 -0.50 12.40
N ARG A 184 19.47 -1.57 13.18
CA ARG A 184 19.88 -2.90 12.78
C ARG A 184 18.81 -3.91 13.20
N TRP A 185 18.39 -4.73 12.27
CA TRP A 185 17.47 -5.85 12.53
C TRP A 185 17.91 -7.09 11.78
N THR A 186 17.41 -8.25 12.20
CA THR A 186 17.61 -9.50 11.47
C THR A 186 16.54 -9.66 10.40
N MET A 187 16.88 -10.26 9.26
CA MET A 187 15.87 -10.66 8.28
C MET A 187 15.02 -11.77 8.90
N GLN A 188 13.75 -11.47 9.15
CA GLN A 188 12.75 -12.48 9.47
C GLN A 188 12.17 -13.02 8.17
N ALA A 189 12.11 -14.35 8.05
CA ALA A 189 11.23 -14.95 7.05
C ALA A 189 9.81 -14.48 7.39
N SER A 190 9.09 -13.94 6.41
CA SER A 190 7.68 -13.58 6.54
C SER A 190 6.86 -14.83 6.83
N ARG A 191 6.86 -15.30 8.08
CA ARG A 191 5.87 -16.26 8.55
C ARG A 191 4.59 -15.45 8.66
N MET A 192 3.76 -15.49 7.63
CA MET A 192 2.35 -15.14 7.76
C MET A 192 1.76 -16.09 8.80
N GLN A 193 1.88 -15.74 10.07
CA GLN A 193 1.06 -16.30 11.11
C GLN A 193 -0.30 -15.65 10.95
N HIS A 194 -1.25 -16.41 10.41
CA HIS A 194 -2.66 -16.10 10.63
C HIS A 194 -2.85 -15.90 12.14
N PRO A 195 -3.54 -14.85 12.60
CA PRO A 195 -3.88 -14.74 14.00
C PRO A 195 -4.72 -15.97 14.36
N THR A 196 -4.16 -16.84 15.20
CA THR A 196 -4.90 -17.94 15.79
C THR A 196 -6.01 -17.30 16.62
N GLU A 197 -7.25 -17.55 16.20
CA GLU A 197 -8.46 -17.14 16.90
C GLU A 197 -8.35 -17.61 18.35
N GLY A 198 -8.14 -16.65 19.26
CA GLY A 198 -8.04 -16.91 20.68
C GLY A 198 -9.41 -17.36 21.18
N SER A 199 -9.51 -18.65 21.50
CA SER A 199 -10.61 -19.20 22.28
C SER A 199 -10.69 -18.46 23.62
N LEU A 200 -11.85 -17.87 23.91
CA LEU A 200 -12.19 -17.46 25.27
C LEU A 200 -12.35 -18.72 26.14
N PRO A 201 -11.81 -18.73 27.38
CA PRO A 201 -12.18 -19.74 28.36
C PRO A 201 -13.57 -19.45 28.94
N ASP A 202 -14.34 -20.52 29.15
CA ASP A 202 -15.62 -20.54 29.90
C ASP A 202 -15.45 -20.13 31.37
#